data_AF-A0A4Q9L1X0-F1
#
_entry.id   AF-A0A4Q9L1X0-F1
#
_cell.length_a   1.000
_cell.length_b   1.000
_cell.length_c   1.000
_cell.angle_alpha   90.00
_cell.angle_beta   90.00
_cell.angle_gamma   90.00
#
_symmetry.space_group_name_H-M   'P 1'
#
loop_
_entity.id
_entity.type
_entity.pdbx_description
1 polymer ?
#
loop_
_entity_poly.entity_id
_entity_poly.type
_entity_poly.pdbx_seq_one_letter_code
_entity_poly.pdbx_strand_id
1 'polypeptide(L)'
;MSNSSTSLLESESSGNIKKVIVLNKFAMESMKSIILNIFSKNGTSNTQNELNFYDSNFSTNDFKALVEKAIFQVEIDSSDDISFIFNTCLSFVNYEEKLFGNKNMTEIVETLKLPKIESLFKKLKECMQINTVYEIMFFMDLYEKNKVEVIQHHVVSTVFLLNALCVYLPKTNYDDFFCDPNYVYYDNSKERISTAAFNVGLLFEKLLRNLKNHEIKADSYGLLNFLRYFFKTNSLNYYRRSMFSIQIPALIAIVLDDLFSFDECQLKEFASFVIYIIKCRKNNEIDFYNDKFEYFIQNNIDSFSTVTECIKSFIKDYGEISDKGPEIQELRKRIKKILEEVPDSDAGMSSKKNTPLRNIYLWQLIWNIALKKKSYAFYTNHSNIFVMVKNTLKKFESYYIES
;
A
#
# COMPACT_ATOMS: atom_id res chain seq x y z
N MET A 1 -26.72 42.79 -10.73
CA MET A 1 -26.99 41.33 -10.79
C MET A 1 -25.98 40.73 -11.76
N SER A 2 -24.71 40.63 -11.37
CA SER A 2 -24.04 39.61 -10.53
C SER A 2 -23.41 38.48 -11.36
N ASN A 3 -22.20 38.77 -11.87
CA ASN A 3 -21.19 37.81 -12.31
C ASN A 3 -20.59 37.09 -11.09
N SER A 4 -21.36 36.23 -10.41
CA SER A 4 -20.88 35.51 -9.21
C SER A 4 -20.57 34.04 -9.45
N SER A 5 -20.87 33.48 -10.62
CA SER A 5 -20.67 32.06 -10.93
C SER A 5 -19.32 31.76 -11.60
N THR A 6 -18.73 32.71 -12.33
CA THR A 6 -17.44 32.53 -13.03
C THR A 6 -16.23 32.59 -12.08
N SER A 7 -16.28 33.41 -11.03
CA SER A 7 -15.18 33.53 -10.05
C SER A 7 -15.07 32.34 -9.09
N LEU A 8 -16.18 31.65 -8.82
CA LEU A 8 -16.21 30.42 -8.00
C LEU A 8 -15.56 29.25 -8.74
N LEU A 9 -15.85 29.06 -10.03
CA LEU A 9 -15.24 28.00 -10.84
C LEU A 9 -13.74 28.25 -11.12
N GLU A 10 -13.32 29.50 -11.33
CA GLU A 10 -11.92 29.86 -11.50
C GLU A 10 -11.12 29.74 -10.19
N SER A 11 -11.71 30.11 -9.04
CA SER A 11 -11.08 29.95 -7.73
C SER A 11 -11.00 28.49 -7.29
N GLU A 12 -12.04 27.67 -7.52
CA GLU A 12 -12.03 26.22 -7.28
C GLU A 12 -11.03 25.50 -8.17
N SER A 13 -10.92 25.85 -9.46
CA SER A 13 -9.92 25.25 -10.35
C SER A 13 -8.49 25.63 -9.95
N SER A 14 -8.23 26.89 -9.55
CA SER A 14 -6.91 27.32 -9.08
C SER A 14 -6.54 26.70 -7.72
N GLY A 15 -7.53 26.51 -6.83
CA GLY A 15 -7.37 25.85 -5.54
C GLY A 15 -7.08 24.35 -5.69
N ASN A 16 -7.79 23.68 -6.59
CA ASN A 16 -7.55 22.29 -6.95
C ASN A 16 -6.15 22.11 -7.56
N ILE A 17 -5.74 22.95 -8.53
CA ILE A 17 -4.39 22.89 -9.13
C ILE A 17 -3.30 23.06 -8.06
N LYS A 18 -3.45 23.98 -7.10
CA LYS A 18 -2.50 24.14 -5.99
C LYS A 18 -2.45 22.89 -5.11
N LYS A 19 -3.60 22.27 -4.80
CA LYS A 19 -3.68 21.03 -4.02
C LYS A 19 -3.01 19.86 -4.75
N VAL A 20 -3.23 19.70 -6.05
CA VAL A 20 -2.57 18.71 -6.92
C VAL A 20 -1.05 18.83 -6.89
N ILE A 21 -0.54 20.06 -6.97
CA ILE A 21 0.90 20.34 -6.97
C ILE A 21 1.51 19.97 -5.61
N VAL A 22 0.85 20.32 -4.51
CA VAL A 22 1.33 20.02 -3.15
C VAL A 22 1.35 18.51 -2.89
N LEU A 23 0.30 17.78 -3.27
CA LEU A 23 0.19 16.34 -3.08
C LEU A 23 1.22 15.57 -3.92
N ASN A 24 1.42 15.96 -5.18
CA ASN A 24 2.48 15.38 -6.00
C ASN A 24 3.88 15.69 -5.45
N LYS A 25 4.09 16.90 -4.89
CA LYS A 25 5.36 17.23 -4.22
C LYS A 25 5.60 16.32 -3.02
N PHE A 26 4.60 16.14 -2.15
CA PHE A 26 4.69 15.27 -0.98
C PHE A 26 4.95 13.80 -1.36
N ALA A 27 4.26 13.29 -2.38
CA ALA A 27 4.50 11.94 -2.90
C ALA A 27 5.93 11.78 -3.44
N MET A 28 6.44 12.78 -4.17
CA MET A 28 7.81 12.78 -4.68
C MET A 28 8.86 12.86 -3.55
N GLU A 29 8.63 13.66 -2.51
CA GLU A 29 9.52 13.71 -1.34
C GLU A 29 9.52 12.37 -0.57
N SER A 30 8.35 11.74 -0.43
CA SER A 30 8.24 10.40 0.17
C SER A 30 9.05 9.36 -0.62
N MET A 31 8.93 9.39 -1.96
CA MET A 31 9.71 8.53 -2.85
C MET A 31 11.22 8.79 -2.74
N LYS A 32 11.65 10.07 -2.69
CA LYS A 32 13.06 10.42 -2.50
C LYS A 32 13.59 9.87 -1.17
N SER A 33 12.83 9.98 -0.09
CA SER A 33 13.23 9.43 1.22
C SER A 33 13.45 7.92 1.14
N ILE A 34 12.56 7.17 0.49
CA ILE A 34 12.72 5.72 0.31
C ILE A 34 13.97 5.42 -0.53
N ILE A 35 14.17 6.12 -1.65
CA ILE A 35 15.38 5.94 -2.48
C ILE A 35 16.66 6.27 -1.70
N LEU A 36 16.64 7.32 -0.87
CA LEU A 36 17.78 7.63 -0.02
C LEU A 36 18.06 6.52 0.98
N ASN A 37 17.04 5.92 1.60
CA ASN A 37 17.22 4.77 2.50
C ASN A 37 17.89 3.58 1.78
N ILE A 38 17.49 3.30 0.54
CA ILE A 38 17.98 2.14 -0.23
C ILE A 38 19.44 2.33 -0.70
N PHE A 39 19.80 3.52 -1.16
CA PHE A 39 21.09 3.77 -1.80
C PHE A 39 22.15 4.40 -0.89
N SER A 40 21.77 4.95 0.26
CA SER A 40 22.72 5.58 1.19
C SER A 40 23.19 4.56 2.24
N LYS A 41 24.50 4.24 2.23
CA LYS A 41 25.12 3.30 3.18
C LYS A 41 25.15 3.79 4.63
N ASN A 42 25.13 5.10 4.81
CA ASN A 42 24.73 5.66 6.09
C ASN A 42 23.22 5.76 5.95
N GLY A 43 22.49 4.84 6.57
CA GLY A 43 21.06 5.04 6.77
C GLY A 43 20.93 6.49 7.19
N THR A 44 20.11 7.27 6.47
CA THR A 44 19.86 8.64 6.86
C THR A 44 19.37 8.55 8.27
N SER A 45 20.28 8.76 9.23
CA SER A 45 19.92 9.25 10.51
C SER A 45 19.04 10.43 10.15
N ASN A 46 17.78 10.39 10.56
CA ASN A 46 16.91 11.56 10.53
C ASN A 46 17.46 12.64 11.49
N THR A 47 18.78 12.71 11.67
CA THR A 47 19.50 13.81 12.25
C THR A 47 19.45 14.94 11.25
N GLN A 48 18.88 16.05 11.72
CA GLN A 48 18.91 17.39 11.11
C GLN A 48 17.75 17.72 10.17
N ASN A 49 16.52 17.46 10.62
CA ASN A 49 15.75 18.66 10.96
C ASN A 49 16.01 18.92 12.44
N GLU A 50 16.68 20.02 12.74
CA GLU A 50 16.77 20.55 14.10
C GLU A 50 15.35 20.84 14.61
N LEU A 51 14.66 19.82 15.12
CA LEU A 51 13.65 20.03 16.13
C LEU A 51 14.43 20.36 17.41
N ASN A 52 14.81 21.63 17.52
CA ASN A 52 15.24 22.26 18.75
C ASN A 52 14.06 22.20 19.75
N PHE A 53 13.83 21.03 20.32
CA PHE A 53 12.96 20.83 21.48
C PHE A 53 13.75 20.07 22.54
N TYR A 54 14.95 20.58 22.84
CA TYR A 54 15.70 20.15 24.00
C TYR A 54 15.42 21.12 25.14
N ASP A 55 14.21 21.05 25.69
CA ASP A 55 14.00 21.51 27.05
C ASP A 55 14.52 20.41 27.99
N SER A 56 15.54 20.74 28.79
CA SER A 56 16.09 19.83 29.80
C SER A 56 15.03 19.39 30.82
N ASN A 57 13.91 20.13 30.92
CA ASN A 57 12.81 19.86 31.83
C ASN A 57 11.65 19.05 31.23
N PHE A 58 11.76 18.56 29.99
CA PHE A 58 10.67 17.81 29.35
C PHE A 58 10.42 16.47 30.09
N SER A 59 9.29 16.37 30.77
CA SER A 59 8.92 15.26 31.64
C SER A 59 8.03 14.22 30.95
N THR A 60 7.84 13.07 31.60
CA THR A 60 6.88 12.05 31.16
C THR A 60 5.44 12.60 31.07
N ASN A 61 5.07 13.54 31.94
CA ASN A 61 3.74 14.17 31.90
C ASN A 61 3.61 15.11 30.70
N ASP A 62 4.67 15.84 30.34
CA ASP A 62 4.69 16.68 29.14
C ASP A 62 4.57 15.83 27.89
N PHE A 63 5.27 14.69 27.85
CA PHE A 63 5.17 13.76 26.74
C PHE A 63 3.76 13.16 26.62
N LYS A 64 3.15 12.76 27.74
CA LYS A 64 1.77 12.27 27.76
C LYS A 64 0.79 13.31 27.20
N ALA A 65 0.88 14.56 27.66
CA ALA A 65 0.05 15.65 27.16
C ALA A 65 0.29 15.92 25.67
N LEU A 66 1.53 15.81 25.19
CA LEU A 66 1.87 15.93 23.78
C LEU A 66 1.21 14.83 22.94
N VAL A 67 1.26 13.58 23.40
CA VAL A 67 0.63 12.45 22.69
C VAL A 67 -0.89 12.60 22.63
N GLU A 68 -1.53 12.93 23.76
CA GLU A 68 -2.97 13.19 23.82
C GLU A 68 -3.38 14.32 22.87
N LYS A 69 -2.63 15.43 22.87
CA LYS A 69 -2.86 16.56 21.97
C LYS A 69 -2.69 16.16 20.51
N ALA A 70 -1.67 15.37 20.18
CA ALA A 70 -1.43 14.93 18.80
C ALA A 70 -2.54 14.00 18.29
N ILE A 71 -3.01 13.06 19.13
CA ILE A 71 -4.14 12.18 18.79
C ILE A 71 -5.39 13.02 18.53
N PHE A 72 -5.71 13.94 19.45
CA PHE A 72 -6.85 14.84 19.29
C PHE A 72 -6.73 15.68 18.01
N GLN A 73 -5.53 16.18 17.69
CA GLN A 73 -5.28 16.95 16.48
C GLN A 73 -5.60 16.12 15.22
N VAL A 74 -5.22 14.84 15.17
CA VAL A 74 -5.54 13.95 14.05
C VAL A 74 -7.05 13.73 13.91
N GLU A 75 -7.77 13.62 15.03
CA GLU A 75 -9.23 13.42 15.04
C GLU A 75 -9.98 14.63 14.47
N ILE A 76 -9.55 15.85 14.82
CA ILE A 76 -10.22 17.09 14.38
C ILE A 76 -9.72 17.61 13.02
N ASP A 77 -8.54 17.18 12.56
CA ASP A 77 -7.99 17.63 11.28
C ASP A 77 -8.83 17.11 10.11
N SER A 78 -9.30 18.02 9.27
CA SER A 78 -10.06 17.73 8.04
C SER A 78 -9.17 17.68 6.79
N SER A 79 -7.88 17.97 6.94
CA SER A 79 -6.92 17.98 5.85
C SER A 79 -6.58 16.58 5.35
N ASP A 80 -6.38 16.47 4.03
CA ASP A 80 -5.77 15.31 3.39
C ASP A 80 -4.24 15.31 3.52
N ASP A 81 -3.63 16.36 4.08
CA ASP A 81 -2.18 16.43 4.31
C ASP A 81 -1.80 15.68 5.58
N ILE A 82 -1.05 14.58 5.43
CA ILE A 82 -0.58 13.74 6.53
C ILE A 82 0.85 14.09 6.99
N SER A 83 1.47 15.16 6.47
CA SER A 83 2.84 15.58 6.81
C SER A 83 3.04 15.79 8.31
N PHE A 84 2.03 16.32 9.01
CA PHE A 84 2.05 16.50 10.47
C PHE A 84 2.26 15.17 11.21
N ILE A 85 1.64 14.08 10.74
CA ILE A 85 1.74 12.76 11.37
C ILE A 85 3.18 12.25 11.32
N PHE A 86 3.86 12.38 10.18
CA PHE A 86 5.25 11.94 10.04
C PHE A 86 6.21 12.75 10.92
N ASN A 87 6.07 14.07 10.92
CA ASN A 87 6.90 14.95 11.76
C ASN A 87 6.71 14.63 13.26
N THR A 88 5.47 14.32 13.64
CA THR A 88 5.13 13.93 15.02
C THR A 88 5.73 12.56 15.37
N CYS A 89 5.66 11.57 14.47
CA CYS A 89 6.26 10.25 14.71
C CYS A 89 7.77 10.34 14.96
N LEU A 90 8.49 11.14 14.18
CA LEU A 90 9.94 11.36 14.41
C LEU A 90 10.21 11.94 15.79
N SER A 91 9.39 12.90 16.22
CA SER A 91 9.50 13.50 17.54
C SER A 91 9.24 12.47 18.65
N PHE A 92 8.23 11.61 18.47
CA PHE A 92 7.87 10.58 19.45
C PHE A 92 8.99 9.57 19.66
N VAL A 93 9.67 9.13 18.62
CA VAL A 93 10.80 8.20 18.74
C VAL A 93 11.90 8.81 19.62
N ASN A 94 12.28 10.07 19.37
CA ASN A 94 13.29 10.78 20.15
C ASN A 94 12.90 10.93 21.64
N TYR A 95 11.64 11.29 21.92
CA TYR A 95 11.17 11.42 23.29
C TYR A 95 11.04 10.07 24.00
N GLU A 96 10.61 9.03 23.28
CA GLU A 96 10.51 7.68 23.80
C GLU A 96 11.88 7.13 24.19
N GLU A 97 12.91 7.34 23.36
CA GLU A 97 14.29 6.98 23.67
C GLU A 97 14.80 7.68 24.94
N LYS A 98 14.63 9.01 25.02
CA LYS A 98 15.08 9.81 26.17
C LYS A 98 14.40 9.41 27.49
N LEU A 99 13.09 9.17 27.46
CA LEU A 99 12.28 8.97 28.67
C LEU A 99 12.14 7.50 29.07
N PHE A 100 12.27 6.59 28.11
CA PHE A 100 11.96 5.17 28.28
C PHE A 100 13.05 4.22 27.77
N GLY A 101 14.30 4.70 27.62
CA GLY A 101 15.47 3.98 27.11
C GLY A 101 15.53 2.45 27.31
N ASN A 102 15.18 1.95 28.50
CA ASN A 102 15.23 0.51 28.80
C ASN A 102 13.87 -0.12 29.14
N LYS A 103 12.77 0.60 28.99
CA LYS A 103 11.43 0.11 29.34
C LYS A 103 10.88 -0.77 28.23
N ASN A 104 10.11 -1.79 28.62
CA ASN A 104 9.37 -2.61 27.66
C ASN A 104 8.10 -1.89 27.17
N MET A 105 7.50 -2.43 26.11
CA MET A 105 6.28 -1.89 25.50
C MET A 105 5.13 -1.73 26.52
N THR A 106 4.90 -2.73 27.37
CA THR A 106 3.82 -2.71 28.36
C THR A 106 3.98 -1.54 29.34
N GLU A 107 5.19 -1.34 29.85
CA GLU A 107 5.49 -0.24 30.76
C GLU A 107 5.29 1.14 30.11
N ILE A 108 5.68 1.30 28.84
CA ILE A 108 5.50 2.55 28.09
C ILE A 108 4.00 2.83 27.91
N VAL A 109 3.24 1.84 27.45
CA VAL A 109 1.78 1.93 27.25
C VAL A 109 1.06 2.28 28.55
N GLU A 110 1.41 1.64 29.66
CA GLU A 110 0.80 1.90 30.96
C GLU A 110 1.18 3.28 31.52
N THR A 111 2.46 3.66 31.43
CA THR A 111 2.95 4.95 31.94
C THR A 111 2.27 6.12 31.21
N LEU A 112 2.18 6.04 29.89
CA LEU A 112 1.56 7.07 29.06
C LEU A 112 0.04 6.93 28.97
N LYS A 113 -0.55 5.87 29.55
CA LYS A 113 -1.97 5.52 29.45
C LYS A 113 -2.47 5.44 27.99
N LEU A 114 -1.67 4.84 27.13
CA LEU A 114 -1.98 4.70 25.70
C LEU A 114 -3.06 3.64 25.46
N PRO A 115 -3.86 3.77 24.39
CA PRO A 115 -4.72 2.68 23.94
C PRO A 115 -3.89 1.43 23.63
N LYS A 116 -4.41 0.26 24.03
CA LYS A 116 -3.78 -1.02 23.69
C LYS A 116 -3.89 -1.28 22.19
N ILE A 117 -2.86 -1.86 21.57
CA ILE A 117 -2.84 -2.15 20.12
C ILE A 117 -4.04 -3.01 19.73
N GLU A 118 -4.41 -4.01 20.53
CA GLU A 118 -5.55 -4.90 20.29
C GLU A 118 -6.88 -4.14 20.25
N SER A 119 -7.01 -3.07 21.06
CA SER A 119 -8.20 -2.22 21.04
C SER A 119 -8.30 -1.39 19.76
N LEU A 120 -7.16 -0.90 19.25
CA LEU A 120 -7.08 -0.19 17.98
C LEU A 120 -7.36 -1.12 16.81
N PHE A 121 -6.87 -2.35 16.87
CA PHE A 121 -7.16 -3.41 15.90
C PHE A 121 -8.64 -3.72 15.81
N LYS A 122 -9.35 -3.83 16.94
CA LYS A 122 -10.80 -3.99 16.95
C LYS A 122 -11.50 -2.83 16.23
N LYS A 123 -11.10 -1.58 16.53
CA LYS A 123 -11.63 -0.38 15.86
C LYS A 123 -11.33 -0.37 14.36
N LEU A 124 -10.12 -0.75 13.95
CA LEU A 124 -9.75 -0.88 12.53
C LEU A 124 -10.59 -1.95 11.81
N LYS A 125 -10.82 -3.10 12.43
CA LYS A 125 -11.72 -4.15 11.92
C LYS A 125 -13.13 -3.62 11.67
N GLU A 126 -13.65 -2.76 12.57
CA GLU A 126 -14.94 -2.08 12.40
C GLU A 126 -14.89 -1.07 11.25
N CYS A 127 -13.86 -0.22 11.17
CA CYS A 127 -13.67 0.74 10.06
C CYS A 127 -13.58 0.04 8.70
N MET A 128 -12.94 -1.14 8.64
CA MET A 128 -12.74 -1.91 7.41
C MET A 128 -13.96 -2.70 6.95
N GLN A 129 -15.09 -2.64 7.68
CA GLN A 129 -16.38 -3.17 7.21
C GLN A 129 -16.89 -2.41 5.98
N ILE A 130 -16.60 -1.11 5.90
CA ILE A 130 -16.94 -0.26 4.75
C ILE A 130 -15.88 -0.42 3.66
N ASN A 131 -14.60 -0.23 3.99
CA ASN A 131 -13.50 -0.32 3.04
C ASN A 131 -12.40 -1.24 3.55
N THR A 132 -12.27 -2.40 2.93
CA THR A 132 -11.22 -3.34 3.31
C THR A 132 -9.90 -2.94 2.66
N VAL A 133 -8.86 -2.84 3.49
CA VAL A 133 -7.49 -2.52 3.07
C VAL A 133 -6.62 -3.71 3.43
N TYR A 134 -6.18 -4.45 2.41
CA TYR A 134 -5.41 -5.68 2.61
C TYR A 134 -4.15 -5.44 3.42
N GLU A 135 -3.44 -4.35 3.15
CA GLU A 135 -2.19 -4.00 3.83
C GLU A 135 -2.38 -3.91 5.36
N ILE A 136 -3.51 -3.35 5.78
CA ILE A 136 -3.86 -3.23 7.21
C ILE A 136 -4.28 -4.59 7.77
N MET A 137 -5.06 -5.38 7.02
CA MET A 137 -5.37 -6.76 7.43
C MET A 137 -4.10 -7.59 7.61
N PHE A 138 -3.17 -7.49 6.67
CA PHE A 138 -1.87 -8.15 6.72
C PHE A 138 -1.10 -7.73 7.97
N PHE A 139 -1.03 -6.43 8.29
CA PHE A 139 -0.38 -5.93 9.51
C PHE A 139 -0.97 -6.57 10.77
N MET A 140 -2.30 -6.62 10.84
CA MET A 140 -3.01 -7.15 11.99
C MET A 140 -2.76 -8.65 12.14
N ASP A 141 -2.84 -9.40 11.05
CA ASP A 141 -2.55 -10.83 11.00
C ASP A 141 -1.10 -11.13 11.42
N LEU A 142 -0.16 -10.34 10.90
CA LEU A 142 1.26 -10.43 11.22
C LEU A 142 1.49 -10.25 12.73
N TYR A 143 0.88 -9.21 13.33
CA TYR A 143 0.98 -8.94 14.76
C TYR A 143 0.30 -10.04 15.62
N GLU A 144 -0.91 -10.48 15.23
CA GLU A 144 -1.71 -11.46 15.99
C GLU A 144 -1.11 -12.88 15.94
N LYS A 145 -0.57 -13.32 14.79
CA LYS A 145 -0.07 -14.69 14.59
C LYS A 145 1.40 -14.88 14.99
N ASN A 146 2.25 -13.90 14.71
CA ASN A 146 3.71 -14.08 14.77
C ASN A 146 4.40 -13.36 15.94
N LYS A 147 3.66 -12.73 16.87
CA LYS A 147 4.21 -11.91 17.97
C LYS A 147 5.36 -11.01 17.49
N VAL A 148 5.11 -10.23 16.44
CA VAL A 148 6.15 -9.39 15.85
C VAL A 148 6.62 -8.33 16.85
N GLU A 149 7.94 -8.16 16.92
CA GLU A 149 8.58 -7.18 17.79
C GLU A 149 8.51 -5.79 17.16
N VAL A 150 7.90 -4.85 17.89
CA VAL A 150 8.03 -3.42 17.61
C VAL A 150 9.46 -3.00 17.97
N ILE A 151 10.12 -2.25 17.09
CA ILE A 151 11.45 -1.69 17.32
C ILE A 151 11.41 -0.88 18.62
N GLN A 152 12.44 -1.06 19.45
CA GLN A 152 12.61 -0.29 20.67
C GLN A 152 12.54 1.21 20.35
N HIS A 153 11.78 1.98 21.13
CA HIS A 153 11.51 3.41 20.92
C HIS A 153 10.49 3.78 19.84
N HIS A 154 9.79 2.79 19.25
CA HIS A 154 8.73 3.03 18.27
C HIS A 154 7.32 2.69 18.80
N VAL A 155 7.13 2.48 20.11
CA VAL A 155 5.84 2.07 20.69
C VAL A 155 4.81 3.18 20.55
N VAL A 156 5.17 4.41 20.95
CA VAL A 156 4.28 5.58 20.91
C VAL A 156 3.94 5.93 19.46
N SER A 157 4.92 5.91 18.55
CA SER A 157 4.68 6.14 17.12
C SER A 157 3.77 5.07 16.51
N THR A 158 3.91 3.81 16.91
CA THR A 158 3.04 2.72 16.43
C THR A 158 1.59 2.92 16.87
N VAL A 159 1.36 3.20 18.16
CA VAL A 159 0.01 3.50 18.68
C VAL A 159 -0.58 4.73 17.98
N PHE A 160 0.21 5.76 17.77
CA PHE A 160 -0.23 7.00 17.11
C PHE A 160 -0.63 6.76 15.65
N LEU A 161 0.17 6.01 14.88
CA LEU A 161 -0.14 5.65 13.50
C LEU A 161 -1.40 4.79 13.38
N LEU A 162 -1.60 3.83 14.30
CA LEU A 162 -2.82 3.01 14.34
C LEU A 162 -4.07 3.84 14.65
N ASN A 163 -3.96 4.82 15.57
CA ASN A 163 -5.03 5.78 15.82
C ASN A 163 -5.32 6.63 14.58
N ALA A 164 -4.29 7.12 13.90
CA ALA A 164 -4.46 7.87 12.65
C ALA A 164 -5.20 7.03 11.60
N LEU A 165 -4.82 5.76 11.41
CA LEU A 165 -5.54 4.87 10.51
C LEU A 165 -7.03 4.74 10.88
N CYS A 166 -7.37 4.62 12.17
CA CYS A 166 -8.77 4.57 12.62
C CYS A 166 -9.58 5.83 12.27
N VAL A 167 -8.92 6.96 12.05
CA VAL A 167 -9.54 8.23 11.68
C VAL A 167 -9.59 8.42 10.16
N TYR A 168 -8.53 8.05 9.43
CA TYR A 168 -8.44 8.25 7.98
C TYR A 168 -9.24 7.23 7.17
N LEU A 169 -9.33 5.97 7.60
CA LEU A 169 -10.09 4.93 6.92
C LEU A 169 -11.59 5.30 6.75
N PRO A 170 -12.31 5.74 7.79
CA PRO A 170 -13.72 6.11 7.65
C PRO A 170 -13.96 7.32 6.75
N LYS A 171 -12.97 8.24 6.64
CA LYS A 171 -13.07 9.44 5.78
C LYS A 171 -13.07 9.09 4.29
N THR A 172 -12.68 7.87 3.93
CA THR A 172 -12.64 7.39 2.56
C THR A 172 -13.80 6.45 2.26
N ASN A 173 -15.05 6.92 2.17
CA ASN A 173 -16.13 6.07 1.68
C ASN A 173 -16.00 5.89 0.16
N TYR A 174 -15.47 4.76 -0.28
CA TYR A 174 -15.21 4.55 -1.69
C TYR A 174 -16.48 4.21 -2.49
N ASP A 175 -17.56 3.72 -1.88
CA ASP A 175 -18.81 3.37 -2.59
C ASP A 175 -19.50 4.60 -3.19
N ASP A 176 -19.47 5.72 -2.45
CA ASP A 176 -20.16 6.97 -2.82
C ASP A 176 -19.60 7.60 -4.11
N PHE A 177 -18.36 7.28 -4.49
CA PHE A 177 -17.67 7.94 -5.60
C PHE A 177 -17.88 7.29 -6.98
N PHE A 178 -18.39 6.05 -7.05
CA PHE A 178 -18.46 5.28 -8.30
C PHE A 178 -19.89 5.01 -8.76
N CYS A 179 -20.88 5.49 -8.01
CA CYS A 179 -22.30 5.38 -8.36
C CYS A 179 -22.82 6.55 -9.21
N ASP A 180 -22.05 7.63 -9.44
CA ASP A 180 -22.49 8.76 -10.27
C ASP A 180 -21.73 8.83 -11.62
N PRO A 181 -22.40 8.52 -12.75
CA PRO A 181 -21.79 8.50 -14.09
C PRO A 181 -21.45 9.90 -14.65
N ASN A 182 -21.62 10.99 -13.90
CA ASN A 182 -21.30 12.34 -14.36
C ASN A 182 -19.78 12.61 -14.39
N TYR A 183 -19.24 12.64 -15.62
CA TYR A 183 -17.82 12.79 -15.96
C TYR A 183 -17.09 13.98 -15.29
N VAL A 184 -17.78 15.08 -14.99
CA VAL A 184 -17.15 16.29 -14.40
C VAL A 184 -16.75 16.09 -12.93
N TYR A 185 -17.45 15.24 -12.19
CA TYR A 185 -17.09 14.88 -10.80
C TYR A 185 -16.00 13.81 -10.74
N TYR A 186 -15.76 13.09 -11.85
CA TYR A 186 -14.92 11.90 -11.88
C TYR A 186 -13.42 12.21 -11.69
N ASP A 187 -12.88 13.23 -12.36
CA ASP A 187 -11.43 13.50 -12.31
C ASP A 187 -10.98 14.06 -10.95
N ASN A 188 -11.74 15.00 -10.37
CA ASN A 188 -11.47 15.51 -9.01
C ASN A 188 -11.64 14.41 -7.95
N SER A 189 -12.64 13.53 -8.11
CA SER A 189 -12.85 12.39 -7.21
C SER A 189 -11.73 11.37 -7.32
N LYS A 190 -11.26 11.06 -8.53
CA LYS A 190 -10.16 10.12 -8.79
C LYS A 190 -8.88 10.54 -8.07
N GLU A 191 -8.53 11.82 -8.14
CA GLU A 191 -7.33 12.33 -7.49
C GLU A 191 -7.45 12.28 -5.96
N ARG A 192 -8.57 12.76 -5.41
CA ARG A 192 -8.84 12.70 -3.96
C ARG A 192 -8.73 11.29 -3.41
N ILE A 193 -9.33 10.32 -4.11
CA ILE A 193 -9.31 8.91 -3.74
C ILE A 193 -7.91 8.31 -3.86
N SER A 194 -7.20 8.61 -4.95
CA SER A 194 -5.83 8.14 -5.15
C SER A 194 -4.89 8.68 -4.07
N THR A 195 -5.07 9.93 -3.68
CA THR A 195 -4.33 10.59 -2.60
C THR A 195 -4.66 9.95 -1.26
N ALA A 196 -5.93 9.75 -0.94
CA ALA A 196 -6.30 9.17 0.34
C ALA A 196 -5.81 7.71 0.48
N ALA A 197 -5.89 6.92 -0.61
CA ALA A 197 -5.29 5.57 -0.65
C ALA A 197 -3.75 5.62 -0.50
N PHE A 198 -3.09 6.57 -1.14
CA PHE A 198 -1.65 6.76 -1.02
C PHE A 198 -1.25 7.13 0.41
N ASN A 199 -2.01 8.01 1.07
CA ASN A 199 -1.82 8.43 2.45
C ASN A 199 -1.97 7.28 3.44
N VAL A 200 -3.07 6.50 3.34
CA VAL A 200 -3.24 5.26 4.10
C VAL A 200 -2.05 4.34 3.88
N GLY A 201 -1.59 4.25 2.62
CA GLY A 201 -0.42 3.47 2.29
C GLY A 201 0.86 3.98 2.96
N LEU A 202 1.11 5.29 3.01
CA LEU A 202 2.28 5.85 3.69
C LEU A 202 2.23 5.63 5.21
N LEU A 203 1.05 5.71 5.83
CA LEU A 203 0.88 5.39 7.25
C LEU A 203 1.25 3.92 7.52
N PHE A 204 0.82 3.01 6.65
CA PHE A 204 1.17 1.59 6.75
C PHE A 204 2.66 1.33 6.48
N GLU A 205 3.31 2.03 5.53
CA GLU A 205 4.76 1.94 5.33
C GLU A 205 5.53 2.23 6.62
N LYS A 206 5.13 3.28 7.36
CA LYS A 206 5.75 3.60 8.65
C LYS A 206 5.46 2.57 9.73
N LEU A 207 4.25 2.01 9.75
CA LEU A 207 3.96 0.91 10.67
C LEU A 207 4.86 -0.29 10.41
N LEU A 208 5.06 -0.69 9.15
CA LEU A 208 6.02 -1.74 8.79
C LEU A 208 7.43 -1.40 9.24
N ARG A 209 7.87 -0.15 9.02
CA ARG A 209 9.21 0.28 9.44
C ARG A 209 9.41 0.28 10.95
N ASN A 210 8.35 0.41 11.74
CA ASN A 210 8.41 0.29 13.20
C ASN A 210 8.53 -1.17 13.66
N LEU A 211 8.46 -2.16 12.77
CA LEU A 211 8.66 -3.58 13.08
C LEU A 211 10.11 -3.98 12.83
N LYS A 212 10.66 -4.81 13.72
CA LYS A 212 12.02 -5.32 13.59
C LYS A 212 12.17 -6.17 12.33
N ASN A 213 13.26 -5.99 11.58
CA ASN A 213 13.58 -6.74 10.36
C ASN A 213 12.58 -6.55 9.19
N HIS A 214 11.80 -5.47 9.19
CA HIS A 214 10.81 -5.17 8.15
C HIS A 214 11.20 -3.98 7.25
N GLU A 215 12.42 -3.47 7.38
CA GLU A 215 12.90 -2.28 6.66
C GLU A 215 12.85 -2.48 5.13
N ILE A 216 13.35 -3.63 4.64
CA ILE A 216 13.33 -3.98 3.22
C ILE A 216 11.91 -4.12 2.69
N LYS A 217 11.00 -4.71 3.49
CA LYS A 217 9.58 -4.82 3.14
C LYS A 217 8.92 -3.44 3.09
N ALA A 218 9.20 -2.58 4.06
CA ALA A 218 8.70 -1.20 4.10
C ALA A 218 9.18 -0.39 2.88
N ASP A 219 10.46 -0.49 2.50
CA ASP A 219 10.99 0.19 1.32
C ASP A 219 10.35 -0.35 0.02
N SER A 220 10.29 -1.67 -0.13
CA SER A 220 9.67 -2.33 -1.29
C SER A 220 8.20 -1.96 -1.44
N TYR A 221 7.45 -2.01 -0.34
CA TYR A 221 6.06 -1.59 -0.28
C TYR A 221 5.92 -0.09 -0.60
N GLY A 222 6.77 0.76 -0.05
CA GLY A 222 6.75 2.21 -0.28
C GLY A 222 6.93 2.57 -1.76
N LEU A 223 7.87 1.91 -2.44
CA LEU A 223 8.07 2.03 -3.89
C LEU A 223 6.79 1.65 -4.67
N LEU A 224 6.14 0.54 -4.30
CA LEU A 224 4.91 0.08 -4.94
C LEU A 224 3.72 0.99 -4.66
N ASN A 225 3.59 1.50 -3.43
CA ASN A 225 2.56 2.47 -3.08
C ASN A 225 2.72 3.77 -3.89
N PHE A 226 3.96 4.24 -4.07
CA PHE A 226 4.25 5.38 -4.93
C PHE A 226 3.90 5.07 -6.39
N LEU A 227 4.33 3.92 -6.95
CA LEU A 227 3.94 3.51 -8.31
C LEU A 227 2.43 3.48 -8.48
N ARG A 228 1.71 2.90 -7.53
CA ARG A 228 0.25 2.85 -7.49
C ARG A 228 -0.35 4.25 -7.59
N TYR A 229 0.11 5.18 -6.75
CA TYR A 229 -0.35 6.58 -6.78
C TYR A 229 -0.01 7.25 -8.10
N PHE A 230 1.26 7.17 -8.51
CA PHE A 230 1.82 7.82 -9.69
C PHE A 230 1.05 7.46 -10.96
N PHE A 231 0.83 6.17 -11.20
CA PHE A 231 0.08 5.72 -12.37
C PHE A 231 -1.40 6.07 -12.24
N LYS A 232 -2.01 5.99 -11.06
CA LYS A 232 -3.40 6.40 -10.89
C LYS A 232 -3.61 7.88 -11.19
N THR A 233 -2.75 8.77 -10.71
CA THR A 233 -2.91 10.23 -10.92
C THR A 233 -2.46 10.67 -12.31
N ASN A 234 -1.38 10.10 -12.85
CA ASN A 234 -0.78 10.55 -14.11
C ASN A 234 -1.16 9.72 -15.35
N SER A 235 -1.86 8.58 -15.22
CA SER A 235 -2.24 7.79 -16.38
C SER A 235 -3.27 8.51 -17.26
N LEU A 236 -2.89 8.76 -18.53
CA LEU A 236 -3.86 8.94 -19.62
C LEU A 236 -4.78 7.71 -19.69
N ASN A 237 -6.02 7.88 -20.18
CA ASN A 237 -7.05 6.82 -20.22
C ASN A 237 -6.60 5.47 -20.80
N TYR A 238 -5.49 5.43 -21.56
CA TYR A 238 -4.89 4.23 -22.16
C TYR A 238 -4.39 3.18 -21.15
N TYR A 239 -3.74 3.58 -20.05
CA TYR A 239 -3.16 2.62 -19.10
C TYR A 239 -4.20 1.95 -18.20
N ARG A 240 -5.44 2.47 -18.17
CA ARG A 240 -6.54 1.89 -17.40
C ARG A 240 -6.98 0.52 -17.93
N ARG A 241 -6.47 0.09 -19.10
CA ARG A 241 -6.76 -1.20 -19.73
C ARG A 241 -5.55 -2.15 -19.74
N SER A 242 -4.37 -1.71 -19.27
CA SER A 242 -3.19 -2.56 -19.21
C SER A 242 -3.19 -3.42 -17.94
N MET A 243 -2.55 -4.59 -18.03
CA MET A 243 -2.36 -5.49 -16.87
C MET A 243 -1.49 -4.84 -15.79
N PHE A 244 -0.65 -3.87 -16.15
CA PHE A 244 0.17 -3.12 -15.19
C PHE A 244 -0.62 -2.54 -14.01
N SER A 245 -1.87 -2.12 -14.23
CA SER A 245 -2.74 -1.58 -13.18
C SER A 245 -3.14 -2.61 -12.10
N ILE A 246 -3.15 -3.90 -12.43
CA ILE A 246 -3.41 -5.01 -11.50
C ILE A 246 -2.14 -5.74 -11.05
N GLN A 247 -1.02 -5.55 -11.75
CA GLN A 247 0.29 -6.06 -11.35
C GLN A 247 0.80 -5.38 -10.08
N ILE A 248 0.65 -4.06 -9.93
CA ILE A 248 1.10 -3.34 -8.72
C ILE A 248 0.41 -3.83 -7.43
N PRO A 249 -0.94 -3.96 -7.36
CA PRO A 249 -1.61 -4.54 -6.19
C PRO A 249 -1.15 -5.97 -5.87
N ALA A 250 -0.99 -6.82 -6.88
CA ALA A 250 -0.55 -8.19 -6.69
C ALA A 250 0.88 -8.26 -6.13
N LEU A 251 1.78 -7.41 -6.62
CA LEU A 251 3.13 -7.24 -6.09
C LEU A 251 3.13 -6.77 -4.64
N ILE A 252 2.26 -5.83 -4.27
CA ILE A 252 2.14 -5.38 -2.88
C ILE A 252 1.82 -6.59 -2.00
N ALA A 253 0.86 -7.42 -2.41
CA ALA A 253 0.50 -8.60 -1.66
C ALA A 253 1.66 -9.61 -1.53
N ILE A 254 2.45 -9.80 -2.60
CA ILE A 254 3.63 -10.66 -2.58
C ILE A 254 4.73 -10.09 -1.67
N VAL A 255 5.07 -8.81 -1.80
CA VAL A 255 6.14 -8.18 -1.01
C VAL A 255 5.85 -8.21 0.48
N LEU A 256 4.58 -8.17 0.85
CA LEU A 256 4.17 -8.25 2.24
C LEU A 256 4.29 -9.67 2.80
N ASP A 257 4.09 -10.72 1.98
CA ASP A 257 4.11 -12.11 2.42
C ASP A 257 5.34 -12.49 3.25
N ASP A 258 5.15 -13.29 4.29
CA ASP A 258 6.19 -13.68 5.25
C ASP A 258 7.38 -14.38 4.58
N LEU A 259 7.13 -15.15 3.52
CA LEU A 259 8.16 -15.90 2.80
C LEU A 259 8.90 -15.06 1.77
N PHE A 260 8.41 -13.85 1.44
CA PHE A 260 9.08 -12.97 0.51
C PHE A 260 10.28 -12.29 1.15
N SER A 261 11.43 -12.35 0.47
CA SER A 261 12.65 -11.66 0.91
C SER A 261 13.43 -11.11 -0.28
N PHE A 262 13.85 -9.85 -0.14
CA PHE A 262 14.90 -9.27 -0.96
C PHE A 262 16.18 -9.12 -0.14
N ASP A 263 17.31 -9.33 -0.79
CA ASP A 263 18.58 -8.78 -0.32
C ASP A 263 18.73 -7.30 -0.74
N GLU A 264 19.78 -6.64 -0.25
CA GLU A 264 20.04 -5.24 -0.59
C GLU A 264 20.26 -4.99 -2.09
N CYS A 265 20.82 -5.96 -2.83
CA CYS A 265 21.08 -5.82 -4.25
C CYS A 265 19.76 -5.86 -5.02
N GLN A 266 18.92 -6.84 -4.72
CA GLN A 266 17.59 -7.01 -5.29
C GLN A 266 16.70 -5.79 -4.98
N LEU A 267 16.79 -5.23 -3.77
CA LEU A 267 16.09 -3.99 -3.43
C LEU A 267 16.55 -2.79 -4.28
N LYS A 268 17.86 -2.66 -4.52
CA LYS A 268 18.42 -1.59 -5.38
C LYS A 268 18.02 -1.77 -6.85
N GLU A 269 17.98 -3.01 -7.34
CA GLU A 269 17.49 -3.33 -8.68
C GLU A 269 16.00 -2.98 -8.81
N PHE A 270 15.20 -3.34 -7.81
CA PHE A 270 13.79 -3.02 -7.77
C PHE A 270 13.54 -1.50 -7.74
N ALA A 271 14.28 -0.76 -6.92
CA ALA A 271 14.23 0.70 -6.89
C ALA A 271 14.62 1.33 -8.24
N SER A 272 15.66 0.79 -8.89
CA SER A 272 16.10 1.23 -10.22
C SER A 272 15.03 0.97 -11.29
N PHE A 273 14.39 -0.19 -11.23
CA PHE A 273 13.25 -0.54 -12.08
C PHE A 273 12.10 0.44 -11.90
N VAL A 274 11.71 0.75 -10.67
CA VAL A 274 10.65 1.72 -10.35
C VAL A 274 10.97 3.10 -10.95
N ILE A 275 12.20 3.60 -10.75
CA ILE A 275 12.65 4.89 -11.32
C ILE A 275 12.59 4.86 -12.85
N TYR A 276 13.05 3.77 -13.48
CA TYR A 276 13.01 3.60 -14.93
C TYR A 276 11.57 3.67 -15.46
N ILE A 277 10.65 2.96 -14.81
CA ILE A 277 9.22 2.96 -15.19
C ILE A 277 8.63 4.38 -15.11
N ILE A 278 8.92 5.14 -14.05
CA ILE A 278 8.46 6.54 -13.89
C ILE A 278 9.06 7.45 -14.98
N LYS A 279 10.32 7.23 -15.37
CA LYS A 279 10.99 7.97 -16.44
C LYS A 279 10.34 7.69 -17.80
N CYS A 280 9.94 6.45 -18.05
CA CYS A 280 9.33 6.00 -19.31
C CYS A 280 7.81 6.26 -19.41
N ARG A 281 7.20 6.96 -18.44
CA ARG A 281 5.75 7.23 -18.33
C ARG A 281 5.00 7.74 -19.57
N LYS A 282 5.72 8.25 -20.57
CA LYS A 282 5.15 8.77 -21.83
C LYS A 282 5.12 7.72 -22.95
N ASN A 283 5.55 6.48 -22.69
CA ASN A 283 5.47 5.41 -23.67
C ASN A 283 4.01 4.96 -23.84
N ASN A 284 3.45 5.15 -25.03
CA ASN A 284 2.06 4.85 -25.35
C ASN A 284 1.84 3.39 -25.79
N GLU A 285 2.89 2.57 -25.86
CA GLU A 285 2.78 1.14 -26.16
C GLU A 285 2.07 0.41 -25.01
N ILE A 286 0.96 -0.26 -25.34
CA ILE A 286 0.08 -0.93 -24.37
C ILE A 286 0.84 -2.00 -23.56
N ASP A 287 1.75 -2.71 -24.22
CA ASP A 287 2.47 -3.85 -23.64
C ASP A 287 3.79 -3.48 -22.98
N PHE A 288 4.34 -2.29 -23.25
CA PHE A 288 5.66 -1.87 -22.74
C PHE A 288 5.79 -2.08 -21.22
N TYR A 289 4.83 -1.60 -20.43
CA TYR A 289 4.92 -1.73 -18.97
C TYR A 289 4.75 -3.18 -18.51
N ASN A 290 3.94 -3.98 -19.22
CA ASN A 290 3.75 -5.38 -18.90
C ASN A 290 5.04 -6.16 -19.19
N ASP A 291 5.69 -5.91 -20.33
CA ASP A 291 6.92 -6.58 -20.74
C ASP A 291 8.09 -6.21 -19.82
N LYS A 292 8.18 -4.94 -19.41
CA LYS A 292 9.19 -4.50 -18.43
C LYS A 292 8.96 -5.13 -17.06
N PHE A 293 7.70 -5.24 -16.65
CA PHE A 293 7.36 -5.92 -15.42
C PHE A 293 7.70 -7.41 -15.48
N GLU A 294 7.32 -8.09 -16.56
CA GLU A 294 7.64 -9.50 -16.80
C GLU A 294 9.15 -9.74 -16.79
N TYR A 295 9.91 -8.88 -17.48
CA TYR A 295 11.38 -8.91 -17.46
C TYR A 295 11.96 -8.75 -16.05
N PHE A 296 11.45 -7.81 -15.26
CA PHE A 296 11.91 -7.63 -13.87
C PHE A 296 11.70 -8.91 -13.04
N ILE A 297 10.51 -9.50 -13.14
CA ILE A 297 10.16 -10.73 -12.44
C ILE A 297 11.02 -11.91 -12.89
N GLN A 298 11.25 -12.07 -14.20
CA GLN A 298 12.11 -13.13 -14.74
C GLN A 298 13.54 -13.06 -14.19
N ASN A 299 14.08 -11.85 -14.02
CA ASN A 299 15.43 -11.68 -13.49
C ASN A 299 15.51 -11.84 -11.97
N ASN A 300 14.38 -11.76 -11.26
CA ASN A 300 14.30 -11.87 -9.81
C ASN A 300 13.50 -13.10 -9.36
N ILE A 301 13.38 -14.10 -10.24
CA ILE A 301 12.38 -15.17 -10.12
C ILE A 301 12.48 -15.97 -8.82
N ASP A 302 13.70 -16.11 -8.28
CA ASP A 302 13.98 -16.83 -7.05
C ASP A 302 13.31 -16.17 -5.84
N SER A 303 13.26 -14.83 -5.79
CA SER A 303 12.55 -14.06 -4.76
C SER A 303 11.03 -14.21 -4.84
N PHE A 304 10.52 -14.73 -5.95
CA PHE A 304 9.08 -14.96 -6.18
C PHE A 304 8.71 -16.45 -6.17
N SER A 305 9.65 -17.34 -5.81
CA SER A 305 9.40 -18.78 -5.76
C SER A 305 8.30 -19.18 -4.76
N THR A 306 8.10 -18.36 -3.73
CA THR A 306 7.16 -18.58 -2.62
C THR A 306 5.72 -18.21 -2.94
N VAL A 307 5.47 -17.55 -4.07
CA VAL A 307 4.15 -17.07 -4.53
C VAL A 307 3.10 -18.20 -4.56
N THR A 308 3.52 -19.44 -4.81
CA THR A 308 2.64 -20.61 -4.82
C THR A 308 1.98 -20.88 -3.46
N GLU A 309 2.74 -20.71 -2.37
CA GLU A 309 2.21 -20.91 -1.02
C GLU A 309 1.29 -19.76 -0.61
N CYS A 310 1.63 -18.53 -1.01
CA CYS A 310 0.76 -17.36 -0.82
C CYS A 310 -0.61 -17.58 -1.49
N ILE A 311 -0.60 -18.04 -2.75
CA ILE A 311 -1.79 -18.43 -3.53
C ILE A 311 -2.66 -19.40 -2.74
N LYS A 312 -2.07 -20.50 -2.24
CA LYS A 312 -2.78 -21.55 -1.52
C LYS A 312 -3.40 -21.01 -0.22
N SER A 313 -2.63 -20.29 0.60
CA SER A 313 -3.12 -19.73 1.87
C SER A 313 -4.24 -18.72 1.64
N PHE A 314 -4.07 -17.81 0.69
CA PHE A 314 -5.05 -16.76 0.43
C PHE A 314 -6.40 -17.31 -0.04
N ILE A 315 -6.42 -18.36 -0.86
CA ILE A 315 -7.68 -18.97 -1.30
C ILE A 315 -8.37 -19.66 -0.14
N LYS A 316 -7.62 -20.34 0.73
CA LYS A 316 -8.16 -20.95 1.93
C LYS A 316 -8.83 -19.91 2.83
N ASP A 317 -8.19 -18.76 3.02
CA ASP A 317 -8.63 -17.75 3.97
C ASP A 317 -9.68 -16.78 3.38
N TYR A 318 -9.66 -16.54 2.06
CA TYR A 318 -10.42 -15.47 1.41
C TYR A 318 -11.18 -15.89 0.13
N GLY A 319 -11.08 -17.15 -0.30
CA GLY A 319 -11.71 -17.66 -1.53
C GLY A 319 -13.24 -17.57 -1.55
N GLU A 320 -13.86 -17.43 -0.38
CA GLU A 320 -15.32 -17.34 -0.22
C GLU A 320 -15.86 -15.90 -0.31
N ILE A 321 -15.00 -14.86 -0.36
CA ILE A 321 -15.44 -13.45 -0.32
C ILE A 321 -16.03 -13.00 -1.69
N SER A 322 -17.35 -13.10 -1.77
CA SER A 322 -18.40 -12.55 -2.67
C SER A 322 -18.14 -12.07 -4.12
N ASP A 323 -18.87 -12.64 -5.10
CA ASP A 323 -19.94 -11.98 -5.91
C ASP A 323 -20.80 -13.04 -6.66
N LYS A 324 -22.05 -12.71 -7.07
CA LYS A 324 -23.03 -13.65 -7.70
C LYS A 324 -23.15 -13.52 -9.24
N GLY A 325 -22.18 -12.90 -9.91
CA GLY A 325 -22.18 -12.76 -11.37
C GLY A 325 -21.75 -14.06 -12.08
N PRO A 326 -22.46 -14.54 -13.11
CA PRO A 326 -22.17 -15.82 -13.77
C PRO A 326 -20.77 -15.89 -14.37
N GLU A 327 -20.27 -14.80 -14.96
CA GLU A 327 -18.93 -14.74 -15.56
C GLU A 327 -17.80 -14.84 -14.52
N ILE A 328 -18.00 -14.27 -13.33
CA ILE A 328 -17.04 -14.33 -12.21
C ILE A 328 -17.05 -15.72 -11.60
N GLN A 329 -18.23 -16.33 -11.49
CA GLN A 329 -18.36 -17.72 -11.02
C GLN A 329 -17.66 -18.68 -11.99
N GLU A 330 -17.80 -18.47 -13.29
CA GLU A 330 -17.13 -19.30 -14.29
C GLU A 330 -15.61 -19.15 -14.21
N LEU A 331 -15.12 -17.92 -14.08
CA LEU A 331 -13.71 -17.66 -13.88
C LEU A 331 -13.17 -18.26 -12.57
N ARG A 332 -13.94 -18.19 -11.47
CA ARG A 332 -13.62 -18.85 -10.19
C ARG A 332 -13.48 -20.35 -10.37
N LYS A 333 -14.45 -21.00 -11.05
CA LYS A 333 -14.38 -22.43 -11.36
C LYS A 333 -13.14 -22.76 -12.18
N ARG A 334 -12.83 -21.92 -13.18
CA ARG A 334 -11.65 -22.11 -14.02
C ARG A 334 -10.35 -21.99 -13.25
N ILE A 335 -10.22 -21.02 -12.35
CA ILE A 335 -9.03 -20.86 -11.50
C ILE A 335 -8.93 -21.97 -10.46
N LYS A 336 -10.04 -22.36 -9.84
CA LYS A 336 -10.08 -23.51 -8.93
C LYS A 336 -9.60 -24.77 -9.63
N LYS A 337 -10.09 -25.03 -10.85
CA LYS A 337 -9.64 -26.14 -11.69
C LYS A 337 -8.15 -26.04 -12.02
N ILE A 338 -7.67 -24.86 -12.43
CA ILE A 338 -6.24 -24.61 -12.67
C ILE A 338 -5.41 -24.98 -11.44
N LEU A 339 -5.84 -24.60 -10.24
CA LEU A 339 -5.10 -24.86 -9.00
C LEU A 339 -5.12 -26.34 -8.60
N GLU A 340 -6.23 -27.03 -8.84
CA GLU A 340 -6.34 -28.49 -8.67
C GLU A 340 -5.45 -29.24 -9.69
N GLU A 341 -5.21 -28.65 -10.86
CA GLU A 341 -4.36 -29.18 -11.94
C GLU A 341 -2.89 -28.74 -11.84
N VAL A 342 -2.55 -27.73 -11.04
CA VAL A 342 -1.16 -27.34 -10.77
C VAL A 342 -0.57 -28.42 -9.85
N PRO A 343 0.34 -29.28 -10.33
CA PRO A 343 0.86 -30.36 -9.52
C PRO A 343 1.65 -29.81 -8.34
N ASP A 344 1.47 -30.41 -7.15
CA ASP A 344 2.27 -30.14 -5.94
C ASP A 344 3.77 -30.47 -6.12
N SER A 345 4.14 -31.11 -7.22
CA SER A 345 5.52 -31.47 -7.53
C SER A 345 5.88 -31.07 -8.96
N ASP A 346 7.04 -30.42 -9.08
CA ASP A 346 7.76 -30.04 -10.30
C ASP A 346 8.19 -31.24 -11.20
N ALA A 347 7.52 -32.38 -11.08
CA ALA A 347 7.83 -33.60 -11.81
C ALA A 347 7.05 -33.66 -13.12
N GLY A 348 7.47 -32.88 -14.13
CA GLY A 348 7.15 -33.24 -15.52
C GLY A 348 6.86 -32.14 -16.54
N MET A 349 6.81 -30.85 -16.18
CA MET A 349 6.70 -29.80 -17.20
C MET A 349 8.08 -29.40 -17.74
N SER A 350 8.26 -29.57 -19.05
CA SER A 350 9.50 -29.35 -19.82
C SER A 350 9.97 -27.90 -19.91
N SER A 351 9.39 -26.94 -19.17
CA SER A 351 9.88 -25.54 -19.13
C SER A 351 9.86 -24.92 -17.71
N LYS A 352 10.76 -25.38 -16.83
CA LYS A 352 10.98 -24.81 -15.48
C LYS A 352 11.13 -23.28 -15.45
N LYS A 353 11.51 -22.64 -16.56
CA LYS A 353 11.75 -21.20 -16.69
C LYS A 353 10.47 -20.34 -16.62
N ASN A 354 9.31 -20.91 -16.96
CA ASN A 354 8.04 -20.16 -17.05
C ASN A 354 7.09 -20.40 -15.86
N THR A 355 7.36 -21.39 -15.00
CA THR A 355 6.50 -21.77 -13.87
C THR A 355 6.25 -20.63 -12.88
N PRO A 356 7.27 -19.87 -12.42
CA PRO A 356 7.00 -18.88 -11.38
C PRO A 356 6.32 -17.63 -11.96
N LEU A 357 6.60 -17.26 -13.21
CA LEU A 357 5.81 -16.26 -13.95
C LEU A 357 4.34 -16.65 -14.07
N ARG A 358 4.08 -17.90 -14.46
CA ARG A 358 2.73 -18.47 -14.53
C ARG A 358 2.02 -18.34 -13.18
N ASN A 359 2.71 -18.69 -12.08
CA ASN A 359 2.14 -18.58 -10.73
C ASN A 359 1.87 -17.11 -10.36
N ILE A 360 2.72 -16.17 -10.76
CA ILE A 360 2.49 -14.74 -10.53
C ILE A 360 1.26 -14.23 -11.29
N TYR A 361 1.03 -14.67 -12.53
CA TYR A 361 -0.22 -14.34 -13.24
C TYR A 361 -1.45 -15.01 -12.61
N LEU A 362 -1.30 -16.23 -12.08
CA LEU A 362 -2.35 -16.89 -11.32
C LEU A 362 -2.69 -16.13 -10.03
N TRP A 363 -1.68 -15.66 -9.30
CA TRP A 363 -1.87 -14.79 -8.12
C TRP A 363 -2.58 -13.50 -8.48
N GLN A 364 -2.18 -12.84 -9.58
CA GLN A 364 -2.88 -11.65 -10.09
C GLN A 364 -4.36 -11.96 -10.38
N LEU A 365 -4.67 -13.10 -10.99
CA LEU A 365 -6.06 -13.51 -11.24
C LEU A 365 -6.86 -13.74 -9.95
N ILE A 366 -6.27 -14.44 -8.97
CA ILE A 366 -6.89 -14.74 -7.67
C ILE A 366 -7.16 -13.45 -6.91
N TRP A 367 -6.18 -12.55 -6.87
CA TRP A 367 -6.30 -11.23 -6.27
C TRP A 367 -7.48 -10.44 -6.84
N ASN A 368 -7.58 -10.40 -8.17
CA ASN A 368 -8.67 -9.71 -8.88
C ASN A 368 -10.07 -10.25 -8.54
N ILE A 369 -10.18 -11.51 -8.15
CA ILE A 369 -11.47 -12.20 -7.97
C ILE A 369 -11.91 -12.25 -6.51
N ALA A 370 -10.97 -12.39 -5.58
CA ALA A 370 -11.26 -12.45 -4.15
C ALA A 370 -11.52 -11.06 -3.56
N LEU A 371 -10.84 -10.03 -4.08
CA LEU A 371 -10.86 -8.69 -3.49
C LEU A 371 -11.77 -7.69 -4.21
N LYS A 372 -12.43 -8.12 -5.31
CA LYS A 372 -13.29 -7.29 -6.17
C LYS A 372 -14.34 -6.42 -5.46
N LYS A 373 -14.91 -6.91 -4.35
CA LYS A 373 -16.05 -6.25 -3.68
C LYS A 373 -15.72 -5.46 -2.42
N LYS A 374 -14.50 -5.58 -1.91
CA LYS A 374 -14.11 -4.95 -0.63
C LYS A 374 -12.75 -4.24 -0.65
N SER A 375 -11.88 -4.56 -1.61
CA SER A 375 -10.56 -3.94 -1.75
C SER A 375 -10.63 -2.62 -2.52
N TYR A 376 -11.33 -1.66 -1.92
CA TYR A 376 -11.44 -0.32 -2.47
C TYR A 376 -10.12 0.48 -2.43
N ALA A 377 -9.10 -0.01 -1.71
CA ALA A 377 -7.74 0.52 -1.78
C ALA A 377 -7.12 0.45 -3.20
N PHE A 378 -7.69 -0.37 -4.10
CA PHE A 378 -7.12 -0.67 -5.41
C PHE A 378 -8.13 -0.51 -6.55
N TYR A 379 -8.64 0.72 -6.71
CA TYR A 379 -9.46 1.06 -7.88
C TYR A 379 -8.83 0.75 -9.24
N THR A 380 -9.42 -0.22 -9.93
CA THR A 380 -9.52 -0.33 -11.39
C THR A 380 -11.00 -0.19 -11.76
N ASN A 381 -11.35 0.68 -12.71
CA ASN A 381 -12.74 0.89 -13.15
C ASN A 381 -13.43 -0.46 -13.44
N HIS A 382 -14.62 -0.71 -12.86
CA HIS A 382 -15.39 -1.95 -13.01
C HIS A 382 -15.59 -2.36 -14.48
N SER A 383 -15.68 -1.39 -15.40
CA SER A 383 -15.80 -1.66 -16.84
C SER A 383 -14.53 -2.25 -17.47
N ASN A 384 -13.36 -2.01 -16.88
CA ASN A 384 -12.08 -2.50 -17.39
C ASN A 384 -11.59 -3.77 -16.69
N ILE A 385 -12.14 -4.13 -15.52
CA ILE A 385 -11.67 -5.30 -14.76
C ILE A 385 -11.82 -6.60 -15.55
N PHE A 386 -12.90 -6.73 -16.32
CA PHE A 386 -13.12 -7.90 -17.17
C PHE A 386 -12.07 -8.02 -18.27
N VAL A 387 -11.72 -6.90 -18.91
CA VAL A 387 -10.67 -6.86 -19.94
C VAL A 387 -9.32 -7.22 -19.34
N MET A 388 -8.99 -6.68 -18.16
CA MET A 388 -7.73 -6.99 -17.46
C MET A 388 -7.65 -8.45 -17.05
N VAL A 389 -8.71 -8.99 -16.45
CA VAL A 389 -8.83 -10.39 -16.07
C VAL A 389 -8.70 -11.30 -17.29
N LYS A 390 -9.38 -10.99 -18.39
CA LYS A 390 -9.29 -11.74 -19.65
C LYS A 390 -7.88 -11.70 -20.23
N ASN A 391 -7.22 -10.54 -20.20
CA ASN A 391 -5.84 -10.40 -20.68
C ASN A 391 -4.84 -11.17 -19.79
N THR A 392 -5.03 -11.14 -18.48
CA THR A 392 -4.23 -11.89 -17.51
C THR A 392 -4.42 -13.39 -17.69
N LEU A 393 -5.65 -13.83 -17.94
CA LEU A 393 -5.96 -15.23 -18.23
C LEU A 393 -5.31 -15.69 -19.54
N LYS A 394 -5.37 -14.87 -20.60
CA LYS A 394 -4.66 -15.16 -21.86
C LYS A 394 -3.16 -15.31 -21.66
N LYS A 395 -2.54 -14.44 -20.86
CA LYS A 395 -1.11 -14.53 -20.52
C LYS A 395 -0.82 -15.76 -19.66
N PHE A 396 -1.64 -16.07 -18.66
CA PHE A 396 -1.52 -17.30 -17.89
C PHE A 396 -1.56 -18.54 -18.81
N GLU A 397 -2.52 -18.57 -19.74
CA GLU A 397 -2.70 -19.67 -20.69
C GLU A 397 -1.59 -19.77 -21.75
N SER A 398 -0.95 -18.65 -22.14
CA SER A 398 0.19 -18.72 -23.07
C SER A 398 1.36 -19.49 -22.45
N TYR A 399 1.53 -19.44 -21.13
CA TYR A 399 2.51 -20.28 -20.42
C TYR A 399 2.09 -21.76 -20.26
N TYR A 400 0.87 -22.11 -20.68
CA TYR A 400 0.36 -23.48 -20.74
C TYR A 400 0.53 -24.10 -22.15
N ILE A 401 0.55 -23.26 -23.20
CA ILE A 401 0.50 -23.69 -24.61
C ILE A 401 1.89 -23.67 -25.28
N GLU A 402 2.90 -23.00 -24.70
CA GLU A 402 4.30 -23.09 -25.15
C GLU A 402 5.03 -24.34 -24.62
N SER A 403 4.37 -25.50 -24.65
CA SER A 403 4.94 -26.82 -24.34
C SER A 403 5.24 -27.62 -25.59
#